data_AF-A0A818PCD4-F1
#
_entry.id   AF-A0A818PCD4-F1
#
_cell.length_a   1.000
_cell.length_b   1.000
_cell.length_c   1.000
_cell.angle_alpha   90.00
_cell.angle_beta   90.00
_cell.angle_gamma   90.00
#
_symmetry.space_group_name_H-M   'P 1'
#
loop_
_entity.id
_entity.type
_entity.pdbx_description
1 polymer ?
#
loop_
_entity_poly.entity_id
_entity_poly.type
_entity_poly.pdbx_seq_one_letter_code
_entity_poly.pdbx_strand_id
1 'polypeptide(L)' 'MPSIGPYLARLFFLPSYGYTHLLSYIGLRHSYDRIDETVYIGILPTIALQKYLIQHEKVDAVISMNEDYELT' A
#
# COMPACT_ATOMS: atom_id res chain seq x y z
N MET A 1 11.28 -20.59 20.66
CA MET A 1 12.41 -19.92 19.98
C MET A 1 11.82 -18.77 19.18
N PRO A 2 12.31 -17.53 19.30
CA PRO A 2 11.84 -16.47 18.42
C PRO A 2 12.28 -16.80 16.99
N SER A 3 11.31 -16.94 16.07
CA SER A 3 11.61 -17.14 14.66
C SER A 3 12.27 -15.88 14.10
N ILE A 4 13.46 -16.02 13.51
CA ILE A 4 14.19 -14.89 12.88
C ILE A 4 13.50 -14.45 11.56
N GLY A 5 12.67 -15.32 10.98
CA GLY A 5 11.97 -15.13 9.71
C GLY A 5 11.23 -13.79 9.55
N PRO A 6 10.33 -13.40 10.47
CA PRO A 6 9.55 -12.16 10.36
C PRO A 6 10.42 -10.90 10.33
N TYR A 7 11.50 -10.86 11.11
CA TYR A 7 12.41 -9.72 11.13
C TYR A 7 13.22 -9.59 9.83
N LEU A 8 13.64 -10.73 9.26
CA LEU A 8 14.31 -10.74 7.95
C LEU A 8 13.36 -10.35 6.83
N ALA A 9 12.12 -10.88 6.81
CA ALA A 9 11.09 -10.49 5.85
C ALA A 9 10.87 -8.98 5.86
N ARG A 10 10.76 -8.39 7.05
CA ARG A 10 10.62 -6.94 7.23
C ARG A 10 11.84 -6.16 6.74
N LEU A 11 13.05 -6.62 7.04
CA LEU A 11 14.29 -5.99 6.60
C LEU A 11 14.39 -5.91 5.06
N PHE A 12 13.95 -6.96 4.36
CA PHE A 12 13.93 -6.97 2.89
C PHE A 12 12.72 -6.24 2.30
N PHE A 13 11.59 -6.20 3.00
CA PHE A 13 10.36 -5.54 2.54
C PHE A 13 10.44 -4.00 2.61
N LEU A 14 10.88 -3.45 3.75
CA LEU A 14 10.85 -2.01 4.00
C LEU A 14 11.58 -1.15 2.95
N PRO A 15 12.75 -1.55 2.42
CA PRO A 15 13.42 -0.79 1.35
C PRO A 15 12.56 -0.69 0.08
N SER A 16 11.96 -1.80 -0.35
CA SER A 16 11.11 -1.84 -1.54
C SER A 16 9.83 -1.02 -1.37
N TYR A 17 9.21 -1.09 -0.19
CA TYR A 17 8.05 -0.28 0.15
C TYR A 17 8.42 1.22 0.16
N GLY A 18 9.50 1.60 0.84
CA GLY A 18 9.97 2.98 0.93
C GLY A 18 10.31 3.58 -0.44
N TYR A 19 10.97 2.82 -1.31
CA TYR A 19 11.26 3.25 -2.69
C TYR A 19 9.98 3.51 -3.49
N THR A 20 9.03 2.57 -3.45
CA THR A 20 7.76 2.69 -4.17
C THR A 20 6.93 3.86 -3.65
N HIS A 21 6.93 4.07 -2.34
CA HIS A 21 6.26 5.18 -1.70
C HIS A 21 6.87 6.53 -2.09
N LEU A 22 8.21 6.63 -2.07
CA LEU A 22 8.91 7.84 -2.46
C LEU A 22 8.61 8.23 -3.91
N LEU A 23 8.72 7.28 -4.85
CA LEU A 23 8.40 7.52 -6.26
C LEU A 23 6.96 7.99 -6.46
N SER A 24 6.03 7.44 -5.69
CA SER A 24 4.63 7.86 -5.71
C SER A 24 4.45 9.27 -5.18
N TYR A 25 5.12 9.60 -4.08
CA TYR A 25 5.04 10.91 -3.45
C TYR A 25 5.57 12.03 -4.36
N ILE A 26 6.64 11.78 -5.12
CA ILE A 26 7.22 12.74 -6.07
C ILE A 26 6.54 12.72 -7.45
N GLY A 27 5.46 11.95 -7.62
CA GLY A 27 4.66 11.91 -8.85
C GLY A 27 5.29 11.13 -10.01
N LEU A 28 6.32 10.32 -9.76
CA LEU A 28 6.95 9.47 -10.79
C LEU A 28 6.24 8.13 -10.99
N ARG A 29 5.38 7.71 -10.06
CA ARG A 29 4.62 6.46 -10.15
C ARG A 29 3.21 6.66 -9.59
N HIS A 30 2.23 6.01 -10.21
CA HIS A 30 0.85 6.00 -9.70
C HIS A 30 0.76 5.07 -8.48
N SER A 31 0.10 5.53 -7.41
CA SER A 31 -0.11 4.72 -6.19
C SER A 31 -1.26 3.72 -6.31
N TYR A 32 -2.18 3.98 -7.22
CA TYR A 32 -3.32 3.12 -7.50
C TYR A 32 -3.76 3.33 -8.94
N ASP A 33 -4.37 2.31 -9.51
CA ASP A 33 -4.97 2.33 -10.83
C ASP A 33 -6.37 1.70 -10.76
N ARG A 34 -7.26 2.17 -11.63
CA ARG A 34 -8.59 1.60 -11.81
C ARG A 34 -8.47 0.41 -12.78
N ILE A 35 -8.85 -0.79 -12.34
CA ILE A 35 -8.83 -2.00 -13.18
C ILE A 35 -10.18 -2.33 -13.78
N ASP A 36 -11.26 -1.82 -13.17
CA ASP A 36 -12.62 -1.97 -13.66
C ASP A 36 -13.49 -0.77 -13.18
N GLU A 37 -14.76 -0.71 -13.59
CA GLU A 37 -15.70 0.36 -13.22
C GLU A 37 -15.84 0.53 -11.70
N THR A 38 -15.66 -0.54 -10.93
CA THR A 38 -15.86 -0.55 -9.46
C THR A 38 -14.62 -0.93 -8.68
N VAL A 39 -13.53 -1.34 -9.35
CA VAL A 39 -12.37 -1.94 -8.69
C VAL A 39 -11.11 -1.12 -8.96
N TYR A 40 -10.42 -0.80 -7.87
CA TYR A 40 -9.13 -0.15 -7.85
C TYR A 40 -8.10 -1.10 -7.25
N ILE A 41 -6.90 -1.10 -7.81
CA ILE A 41 -5.75 -1.82 -7.26
C ILE A 41 -4.65 -0.81 -6.95
N GLY A 42 -3.96 -0.98 -5.82
CA GLY A 42 -2.93 -0.03 -5.44
C GLY A 42 -2.11 -0.49 -4.26
N ILE A 43 -1.13 0.37 -3.94
CA ILE A 43 -0.32 0.21 -2.74
C ILE A 43 -1.07 0.72 -1.51
N LEU A 44 -0.50 0.42 -0.35
CA LEU A 44 -1.01 0.87 0.95
C LEU A 44 -1.25 2.39 0.93
N PRO A 45 -2.50 2.84 1.10
CA PRO A 45 -2.83 4.23 0.86
C PRO A 45 -2.37 5.10 2.03
N THR A 46 -1.74 6.24 1.72
CA THR A 46 -1.45 7.27 2.73
C THR A 46 -2.75 7.86 3.27
N ILE A 47 -2.70 8.51 4.43
CA ILE A 47 -3.87 9.19 5.02
C ILE A 47 -4.50 10.18 4.04
N ALA A 48 -3.69 10.92 3.27
CA ALA A 48 -4.18 11.85 2.27
C ALA A 48 -4.89 11.12 1.11
N LEU A 49 -4.30 10.03 0.61
CA LEU A 49 -4.88 9.21 -0.44
C LEU A 49 -6.18 8.53 0.03
N GLN A 50 -6.24 8.02 1.26
CA GLN A 50 -7.46 7.44 1.84
C GLN A 50 -8.62 8.44 1.82
N LYS A 51 -8.38 9.69 2.25
CA LYS A 51 -9.40 10.74 2.22
C LYS A 51 -9.86 11.02 0.79
N TYR A 52 -8.93 11.09 -0.16
CA TYR A 52 -9.25 11.27 -1.56
C TYR A 52 -10.13 10.13 -2.10
N LEU A 53 -9.74 8.87 -1.85
CA LEU A 53 -10.47 7.69 -2.28
C LEU A 53 -11.90 7.63 -1.72
N ILE A 54 -12.08 8.01 -0.46
CA ILE A 54 -13.42 8.05 0.15
C ILE A 54 -14.26 9.20 -0.40
N GLN A 55 -13.69 10.40 -0.49
CA GLN A 55 -14.45 11.62 -0.81
C GLN A 55 -14.74 11.78 -2.31
N HIS A 56 -13.80 11.37 -3.16
CA HIS A 56 -13.84 11.63 -4.61
C HIS A 56 -14.15 10.36 -5.39
N GLU A 57 -13.45 9.26 -5.09
CA GLU A 57 -13.67 7.97 -5.76
C GLU A 57 -14.82 7.16 -5.15
N LYS A 58 -15.34 7.58 -3.98
CA LYS A 58 -16.44 6.90 -3.26
C LYS A 58 -16.15 5.42 -2.98
N VAL A 59 -14.92 5.12 -2.56
CA VAL A 59 -14.55 3.75 -2.17
C VAL A 59 -15.24 3.37 -0.86
N ASP A 60 -16.12 2.37 -0.91
CA ASP A 60 -16.90 1.89 0.23
C ASP A 60 -16.24 0.74 1.01
N ALA A 61 -15.34 -0.02 0.36
CA ALA A 61 -14.72 -1.20 0.95
C ALA A 61 -13.27 -1.37 0.48
N VAL A 62 -12.46 -1.99 1.34
CA VAL A 62 -11.05 -2.28 1.07
C VAL A 62 -10.77 -3.75 1.42
N ILE A 63 -10.14 -4.46 0.49
CA ILE A 63 -9.58 -5.79 0.71
C ILE A 63 -8.07 -5.62 0.81
N SER A 64 -7.49 -5.95 1.96
CA SER A 64 -6.04 -5.92 2.14
C SER A 64 -5.44 -7.26 1.71
N MET A 65 -4.37 -7.19 0.92
CA MET A 65 -3.53 -8.34 0.56
C MET A 65 -2.18 -8.28 1.28
N ASN A 66 -2.08 -7.48 2.35
CA ASN A 66 -0.83 -7.30 3.07
C ASN A 66 -0.55 -8.51 3.95
N GLU A 67 0.72 -8.89 4.05
CA GLU A 67 1.18 -9.90 4.98
C GLU A 67 1.33 -9.30 6.40
N ASP A 68 1.24 -10.14 7.44
CA ASP A 68 1.29 -9.70 8.84
C ASP A 68 2.57 -8.89 9.17
N TYR A 69 3.69 -9.21 8.52
CA TYR A 69 4.96 -8.49 8.72
C TYR A 69 4.97 -7.07 8.12
N GLU A 70 4.01 -6.74 7.25
CA GLU A 70 3.85 -5.43 6.61
C GLU A 70 2.99 -4.48 7.45
N LEU A 71 2.23 -5.02 8.41
CA LEU A 71 1.23 -4.29 9.22
C LEU A 71 1.64 -4.08 10.69
N THR A 72 2.78 -4.63 11.12
CA THR A 72 3.26 -4.61 12.51
C THR A 72 4.31 -3.53 12.76
#